data_AF-A0A926JTJ1-F1
#
_entry.id   AF-A0A926JTJ1-F1
#
_cell.length_a   1.000
_cell.length_b   1.000
_cell.length_c   1.000
_cell.angle_alpha   90.00
_cell.angle_beta   90.00
_cell.angle_gamma   90.00
#
_symmetry.space_group_name_H-M   'P 1'
#
loop_
_entity.id
_entity.type
_entity.pdbx_description
1 polymer ?
#
loop_
_entity_poly.entity_id
_entity_poly.type
_entity_poly.pdbx_seq_one_letter_code
_entity_poly.pdbx_strand_id
1 'polypeptide(L)'
;MRTAINILVGIMMMSAFSQCANSRKAISQKPDGLELGEVVSEAWTMESSPESGTNLFIPVTSANGIFLDSVFYKGRRTALEKVQRGSYLVYIGRFMDSSKPDIVMHADPRKEAGNRPPEIRKPIPFELAEDEAVVSFKEGDVVKYFKIPHVKEGKPVVNPRKE
;
A
#
# COMPACT_ATOMS: atom_id res chain seq x y z
N MET A 1 -54.20 -18.21 9.25
CA MET A 1 -53.68 -17.61 7.99
C MET A 1 -53.05 -16.24 8.21
N ARG A 2 -53.75 -15.24 8.79
CA ARG A 2 -53.18 -13.90 9.06
C ARG A 2 -51.94 -13.89 9.97
N THR A 3 -51.93 -14.72 11.02
CA THR A 3 -50.78 -14.87 11.92
C THR A 3 -49.55 -15.50 11.25
N ALA A 4 -49.76 -16.50 10.40
CA ALA A 4 -48.69 -17.13 9.61
C ALA A 4 -48.10 -16.16 8.57
N ILE A 5 -48.93 -15.32 7.94
CA ILE A 5 -48.48 -14.26 7.01
C ILE A 5 -47.64 -13.21 7.76
N ASN A 6 -48.06 -12.78 8.96
CA ASN A 6 -47.31 -11.82 9.76
C ASN A 6 -45.95 -12.37 10.23
N ILE A 7 -45.87 -13.67 10.55
CA ILE A 7 -44.59 -14.35 10.87
C ILE A 7 -43.69 -14.42 9.63
N LEU A 8 -44.26 -14.73 8.46
CA LEU A 8 -43.50 -14.80 7.20
C LEU A 8 -42.94 -13.42 6.78
N VAL A 9 -43.72 -12.36 6.95
CA VAL A 9 -43.30 -10.97 6.68
C VAL A 9 -42.22 -10.53 7.67
N GLY A 10 -42.30 -10.93 8.94
CA GLY A 10 -41.27 -10.67 9.96
C GLY A 10 -39.93 -11.35 9.65
N ILE A 11 -39.95 -12.58 9.15
CA ILE A 11 -38.73 -13.32 8.76
C ILE A 11 -38.06 -12.68 7.52
N MET A 12 -38.86 -12.24 6.54
CA MET A 12 -38.36 -11.58 5.32
C MET A 12 -37.69 -10.22 5.60
N MET A 13 -38.14 -9.52 6.65
CA MET A 13 -37.57 -8.22 7.05
C MET A 13 -36.22 -8.33 7.78
N MET A 14 -35.92 -9.48 8.40
CA MET A 14 -34.63 -9.73 9.07
C MET A 14 -33.49 -10.11 8.10
N SER A 15 -33.80 -10.61 6.91
CA SER A 15 -32.78 -10.95 5.88
C SER A 15 -32.19 -9.76 5.12
N ALA A 16 -32.64 -8.52 5.39
CA ALA A 16 -32.22 -7.34 4.63
C ALA A 16 -30.86 -6.74 5.06
N PHE A 17 -30.22 -7.23 6.12
CA PHE A 17 -28.98 -6.65 6.68
C PHE A 17 -27.70 -7.47 6.46
N SER A 18 -27.74 -8.57 5.70
CA SER A 18 -26.58 -9.47 5.54
C SER A 18 -25.54 -9.05 4.49
N GLN A 19 -25.45 -7.77 4.11
CA GLN A 19 -24.44 -7.25 3.16
C GLN A 19 -23.41 -6.29 3.78
N CYS A 20 -23.23 -6.30 5.09
CA CYS A 20 -22.20 -5.51 5.75
C CYS A 20 -21.02 -6.39 6.19
N ALA A 21 -20.09 -6.78 5.30
CA ALA A 21 -18.72 -7.19 5.65
C ALA A 21 -17.84 -7.50 4.43
N ASN A 22 -17.61 -6.55 3.51
CA ASN A 22 -16.36 -6.54 2.75
C ASN A 22 -16.08 -5.15 2.17
N SER A 23 -15.40 -4.29 2.92
CA SER A 23 -15.01 -2.95 2.45
C SER A 23 -13.80 -2.98 1.49
N ARG A 24 -13.73 -3.96 0.59
CA ARG A 24 -12.67 -4.02 -0.44
C ARG A 24 -12.86 -2.82 -1.37
N LYS A 25 -11.80 -2.03 -1.52
CA LYS A 25 -11.83 -0.90 -2.44
C LYS A 25 -11.80 -1.44 -3.87
N ALA A 26 -12.66 -0.92 -4.74
CA ALA A 26 -12.70 -1.36 -6.12
C ALA A 26 -11.42 -0.94 -6.86
N ILE A 27 -10.81 -1.89 -7.56
CA ILE A 27 -9.71 -1.62 -8.50
C ILE A 27 -10.37 -1.23 -9.82
N SER A 28 -10.08 -0.01 -10.29
CA SER A 28 -10.46 0.51 -11.59
C SER A 28 -9.42 0.15 -12.65
N GLN A 29 -9.79 0.32 -13.92
CA GLN A 29 -8.82 0.27 -15.00
C GLN A 29 -7.81 1.42 -14.88
N LYS A 30 -6.59 1.20 -15.40
CA LYS A 30 -5.59 2.27 -15.55
C LYS A 30 -6.24 3.43 -16.31
N PRO A 31 -6.16 4.67 -15.82
CA PRO A 31 -6.80 5.81 -16.47
C PRO A 31 -6.22 6.05 -17.88
N ASP A 32 -7.08 6.48 -18.79
CA ASP A 32 -6.69 6.84 -20.15
C ASP A 32 -5.74 8.04 -20.13
N GLY A 33 -4.69 7.99 -20.97
CA GLY A 33 -3.66 9.04 -21.00
C GLY A 33 -2.64 8.99 -19.87
N LEU A 34 -2.63 7.91 -19.06
CA LEU A 34 -1.51 7.54 -18.20
C LEU A 34 -0.72 6.40 -18.86
N GLU A 35 0.50 6.69 -19.32
CA GLU A 35 1.42 5.68 -19.83
C GLU A 35 2.60 5.54 -18.87
N LEU A 36 2.85 4.31 -18.44
CA LEU A 36 3.92 3.96 -17.52
C LEU A 36 5.05 3.26 -18.27
N GLY A 37 6.28 3.51 -17.84
CA GLY A 37 7.41 2.69 -18.22
C GLY A 37 7.45 1.38 -17.42
N GLU A 38 8.55 0.66 -17.57
CA GLU A 38 8.81 -0.54 -16.78
C GLU A 38 8.95 -0.19 -15.30
N VAL A 39 8.10 -0.81 -14.47
CA VAL A 39 8.09 -0.60 -13.03
C VAL A 39 9.07 -1.56 -12.37
N VAL A 40 9.99 -1.01 -11.60
CA VAL A 40 11.09 -1.77 -10.98
C VAL A 40 11.07 -1.55 -9.47
N SER A 41 11.14 -2.63 -8.70
CA SER A 41 11.43 -2.57 -7.27
C SER A 41 12.89 -2.91 -7.00
N GLU A 42 13.56 -2.09 -6.21
CA GLU A 42 14.97 -2.25 -5.86
C GLU A 42 15.12 -2.31 -4.34
N ALA A 43 15.64 -3.41 -3.83
CA ALA A 43 16.03 -3.53 -2.43
C ALA A 43 17.33 -2.76 -2.18
N TRP A 44 17.46 -2.11 -1.04
CA TRP A 44 18.68 -1.41 -0.67
C TRP A 44 19.03 -1.63 0.80
N THR A 45 20.33 -1.56 1.08
CA THR A 45 20.89 -1.60 2.44
C THR A 45 21.88 -0.45 2.62
N MET A 46 22.03 0.05 3.85
CA MET A 46 23.03 1.05 4.18
C MET A 46 24.31 0.39 4.70
N GLU A 47 25.48 0.80 4.19
CA GLU A 47 26.75 0.30 4.71
C GLU A 47 26.90 0.60 6.19
N SER A 48 27.33 -0.42 6.95
CA SER A 48 27.57 -0.30 8.39
C SER A 48 26.35 0.23 9.18
N SER A 49 25.13 0.01 8.70
CA SER A 49 23.89 0.34 9.39
C SER A 49 22.86 -0.78 9.18
N PRO A 50 22.01 -1.09 10.18
CA PRO A 50 20.91 -2.04 10.00
C PRO A 50 19.78 -1.50 9.12
N GLU A 51 19.87 -0.25 8.66
CA GLU A 51 18.86 0.36 7.79
C GLU A 51 18.83 -0.28 6.41
N SER A 52 17.63 -0.64 5.99
CA SER A 52 17.34 -1.23 4.69
C SER A 52 15.93 -0.89 4.26
N GLY A 53 15.63 -1.17 3.00
CA GLY A 53 14.30 -0.97 2.47
C GLY A 53 14.16 -1.37 1.03
N THR A 54 13.04 -0.99 0.44
CA THR A 54 12.72 -1.20 -0.97
C THR A 54 12.23 0.10 -1.57
N ASN A 55 12.81 0.50 -2.69
CA ASN A 55 12.28 1.59 -3.52
C ASN A 55 11.51 0.97 -4.69
N LEU A 56 10.31 1.48 -4.95
CA LEU A 56 9.52 1.13 -6.12
C LEU A 56 9.53 2.33 -7.07
N PHE A 57 10.12 2.15 -8.25
CA PHE A 57 10.23 3.18 -9.29
C PHE A 57 9.12 2.97 -10.31
N ILE A 58 8.31 4.01 -10.52
CA ILE A 58 7.20 4.02 -11.48
C ILE A 58 7.47 5.13 -12.50
N PRO A 59 8.22 4.85 -13.57
CA PRO A 59 8.46 5.82 -14.64
C PRO A 59 7.14 6.16 -15.33
N VAL A 60 6.95 7.43 -15.68
CA VAL A 60 5.75 7.92 -16.36
C VAL A 60 6.16 8.51 -17.69
N THR A 61 5.71 7.89 -18.77
CA THR A 61 5.96 8.33 -20.15
C THR A 61 4.98 9.43 -20.56
N SER A 62 3.73 9.34 -20.08
CA SER A 62 2.71 10.37 -20.29
C SER A 62 1.72 10.38 -19.13
N ALA A 63 1.31 11.57 -18.69
CA ALA A 63 0.28 11.75 -17.69
C ALA A 63 -0.52 13.02 -17.98
N ASN A 64 -1.68 12.84 -18.63
CA ASN A 64 -2.59 13.93 -18.99
C ASN A 64 -3.38 14.42 -17.77
N GLY A 65 -2.72 15.15 -16.86
CA GLY A 65 -3.35 15.72 -15.65
C GLY A 65 -3.59 14.72 -14.52
N ILE A 66 -3.03 13.51 -14.62
CA ILE A 66 -3.20 12.45 -13.63
C ILE A 66 -2.09 12.54 -12.58
N PHE A 67 -2.50 12.60 -11.30
CA PHE A 67 -1.59 12.63 -10.16
C PHE A 67 -1.67 11.33 -9.37
N LEU A 68 -0.52 10.67 -9.19
CA LEU A 68 -0.39 9.45 -8.40
C LEU A 68 -0.08 9.82 -6.95
N ASP A 69 -0.88 9.33 -6.01
CA ASP A 69 -0.88 9.75 -4.60
C ASP A 69 -0.12 8.78 -3.70
N SER A 70 -0.47 7.50 -3.74
CA SER A 70 0.13 6.48 -2.89
C SER A 70 0.17 5.14 -3.59
N VAL A 71 1.04 4.25 -3.13
CA VAL A 71 1.19 2.91 -3.68
C VAL A 71 1.13 1.86 -2.59
N PHE A 72 0.50 0.74 -2.94
CA PHE A 72 0.41 -0.47 -2.15
C PHE A 72 1.26 -1.53 -2.84
N TYR A 73 2.21 -2.12 -2.11
CA TYR A 73 3.13 -3.14 -2.65
C TYR A 73 3.59 -4.06 -1.50
N LYS A 74 3.59 -5.37 -1.73
CA LYS A 74 4.00 -6.40 -0.74
C LYS A 74 3.44 -6.17 0.66
N GLY A 75 2.12 -5.98 0.77
CA GLY A 75 1.44 -5.80 2.06
C GLY A 75 1.76 -4.48 2.79
N ARG A 76 2.36 -3.49 2.10
CA ARG A 76 2.70 -2.17 2.65
C ARG A 76 2.08 -1.05 1.84
N ARG A 77 1.92 0.13 2.44
CA ARG A 77 1.49 1.38 1.79
C ARG A 77 2.50 2.47 2.04
N THR A 78 2.81 3.27 1.02
CA THR A 78 3.61 4.50 1.15
C THR A 78 3.08 5.58 0.21
N ALA A 79 3.34 6.85 0.53
CA ALA A 79 3.05 7.97 -0.38
C ALA A 79 4.05 7.97 -1.54
N LEU A 80 3.61 8.38 -2.72
CA LEU A 80 4.49 8.45 -3.89
C LEU A 80 5.20 9.82 -3.94
N GLU A 81 6.52 9.78 -4.04
CA GLU A 81 7.36 10.95 -4.26
C GLU A 81 7.47 11.21 -5.77
N LYS A 82 7.02 12.38 -6.24
CA LYS A 82 7.15 12.78 -7.65
C LYS A 82 8.53 13.39 -7.91
N VAL A 83 9.36 12.73 -8.72
CA VAL A 83 10.68 13.24 -9.13
C VAL A 83 10.66 13.53 -10.63
N GLN A 84 10.91 14.79 -10.99
CA GLN A 84 10.98 15.24 -12.37
C GLN A 84 12.33 15.88 -12.69
N ARG A 85 12.93 15.49 -13.81
CA ARG A 85 14.19 16.02 -14.36
C ARG A 85 14.06 16.16 -15.88
N GLY A 86 13.79 17.38 -16.34
CA GLY A 86 13.47 17.61 -17.76
C GLY A 86 12.20 16.86 -18.16
N SER A 87 12.30 16.05 -19.22
CA SER A 87 11.23 15.17 -19.69
C SER A 87 11.11 13.86 -18.90
N TYR A 88 12.11 13.51 -18.07
CA TYR A 88 12.06 12.31 -17.27
C TYR A 88 11.21 12.52 -16.01
N LEU A 89 10.15 11.74 -15.88
CA LEU A 89 9.25 11.74 -14.73
C LEU A 89 9.17 10.34 -14.12
N VAL A 90 9.40 10.25 -12.82
CA VAL A 90 9.26 9.01 -12.06
C VAL A 90 8.56 9.28 -10.74
N TYR A 91 7.62 8.41 -10.36
CA TYR A 91 7.09 8.37 -9.00
C TYR A 91 7.83 7.29 -8.22
N ILE A 92 8.25 7.59 -6.99
CA ILE A 92 9.04 6.70 -6.14
C ILE A 92 8.25 6.37 -4.89
N GLY A 93 7.95 5.09 -4.69
CA GLY A 93 7.42 4.57 -3.42
C GLY A 93 8.56 4.06 -2.56
N ARG A 94 8.79 4.67 -1.40
CA ARG A 94 9.85 4.25 -0.47
C ARG A 94 9.26 3.44 0.68
N PHE A 95 9.73 2.22 0.82
CA PHE A 95 9.37 1.31 1.91
C PHE A 95 10.61 1.09 2.77
N MET A 96 10.59 1.57 4.02
CA MET A 96 11.64 1.25 4.99
C MET A 96 11.33 -0.11 5.61
N ASP A 97 12.33 -0.98 5.65
CA ASP A 97 12.27 -2.15 6.50
C ASP A 97 12.60 -1.66 7.92
N SER A 98 11.56 -1.53 8.75
CA SER A 98 11.74 -1.12 10.14
C SER A 98 12.70 -2.11 10.81
N SER A 99 13.80 -1.62 11.36
CA SER A 99 14.52 -2.35 12.39
C SER A 99 13.51 -2.69 13.50
N LYS A 100 13.60 -3.91 14.04
CA LYS A 100 12.79 -4.24 15.22
C LYS A 100 13.07 -3.16 16.27
N PRO A 101 12.05 -2.56 16.91
CA PRO A 101 12.30 -1.66 18.02
C PRO A 101 13.15 -2.40 19.06
N ASP A 102 14.07 -1.70 19.70
CA ASP A 102 14.83 -2.26 20.81
C ASP A 102 13.84 -2.54 21.94
N ILE A 103 13.61 -3.82 22.23
CA ILE A 103 12.68 -4.28 23.27
C ILE A 103 13.53 -4.61 24.49
N VAL A 104 13.32 -3.87 25.58
CA VAL A 104 13.94 -4.17 26.86
C VAL A 104 13.27 -5.43 27.42
N MET A 105 13.98 -6.55 27.45
CA MET A 105 13.52 -7.79 28.07
C MET A 105 14.28 -8.00 29.37
N HIS A 106 13.62 -7.74 30.51
CA HIS A 106 14.24 -7.69 31.83
C HIS A 106 13.46 -8.54 32.83
N ALA A 107 14.16 -9.25 33.73
CA ALA A 107 13.54 -10.17 34.71
C ALA A 107 12.52 -9.50 35.66
N ASP A 108 12.70 -8.20 35.92
CA ASP A 108 11.72 -7.33 36.61
C ASP A 108 10.79 -6.66 35.59
N PRO A 109 9.48 -7.00 35.56
CA PRO A 109 8.52 -6.46 34.60
C PRO A 109 8.36 -4.94 34.64
N ARG A 110 8.66 -4.29 35.78
CA ARG A 110 8.54 -2.84 35.92
C ARG A 110 9.54 -2.09 35.03
N LYS A 111 10.66 -2.73 34.68
CA LYS A 111 11.67 -2.15 33.79
C LYS A 111 11.30 -2.27 32.31
N GLU A 112 10.24 -3.00 31.98
CA GLU A 112 9.71 -3.14 30.62
C GLU A 112 8.60 -2.13 30.31
N ALA A 113 8.17 -1.32 31.29
CA ALA A 113 7.06 -0.35 31.14
C ALA A 113 7.32 0.72 30.07
N GLY A 114 8.56 0.86 29.59
CA GLY A 114 8.93 1.74 28.47
C GLY A 114 8.82 1.10 27.07
N ASN A 115 8.59 -0.22 26.97
CA ASN A 115 8.42 -0.90 25.70
C ASN A 115 7.14 -0.40 25.01
N ARG A 116 7.25 0.01 23.75
CA ARG A 116 6.09 0.46 22.97
C ARG A 116 5.43 -0.75 22.29
N PRO A 117 4.08 -0.80 22.26
CA PRO A 117 3.39 -1.81 21.47
C PRO A 117 3.79 -1.67 19.98
N PRO A 118 3.83 -2.77 19.22
CA PRO A 118 4.11 -2.72 17.80
C PRO A 118 3.12 -1.80 17.08
N GLU A 119 3.62 -1.05 16.09
CA GLU A 119 2.72 -0.25 15.25
C GLU A 119 1.78 -1.16 14.46
N ILE A 120 0.48 -1.03 14.72
CA ILE A 120 -0.55 -1.77 14.00
C ILE A 120 -0.68 -1.13 12.60
N ARG A 121 -0.14 -1.82 11.60
CA ARG A 121 -0.30 -1.42 10.19
C ARG A 121 -1.78 -1.50 9.82
N LYS A 122 -2.31 -0.43 9.23
CA LYS A 122 -3.70 -0.41 8.74
C LYS A 122 -3.89 -1.53 7.72
N PRO A 123 -4.99 -2.29 7.78
CA PRO A 123 -5.25 -3.35 6.81
C PRO A 123 -5.34 -2.77 5.41
N ILE A 124 -4.64 -3.40 4.47
CA ILE A 124 -4.70 -3.05 3.06
C ILE A 124 -5.97 -3.68 2.48
N PRO A 125 -6.81 -2.91 1.76
CA PRO A 125 -8.10 -3.40 1.29
C PRO A 125 -7.99 -4.18 -0.04
N PHE A 126 -6.81 -4.71 -0.35
CA PHE A 126 -6.49 -5.40 -1.60
C PHE A 126 -5.69 -6.68 -1.29
N GLU A 127 -6.01 -7.75 -2.01
CA GLU A 127 -5.15 -8.92 -2.12
C GLU A 127 -4.25 -8.71 -3.34
N LEU A 128 -2.93 -8.77 -3.13
CA LEU A 128 -1.91 -8.53 -4.15
C LEU A 128 -0.93 -9.69 -4.16
N ALA A 129 -0.55 -10.14 -5.36
CA ALA A 129 0.60 -11.03 -5.52
C ALA A 129 1.93 -10.29 -5.26
N GLU A 130 3.02 -11.04 -5.14
CA GLU A 130 4.36 -10.49 -4.84
C GLU A 130 4.87 -9.51 -5.92
N ASP A 131 4.47 -9.71 -7.18
CA ASP A 131 4.83 -8.90 -8.34
C ASP A 131 3.74 -7.88 -8.72
N GLU A 132 2.75 -7.66 -7.86
CA GLU A 132 1.65 -6.72 -8.10
C GLU A 132 1.76 -5.49 -7.19
N ALA A 133 1.51 -4.32 -7.76
CA ALA A 133 1.31 -3.09 -7.02
C ALA A 133 -0.07 -2.50 -7.32
N VAL A 134 -0.65 -1.77 -6.37
CA VAL A 134 -1.84 -0.94 -6.61
C VAL A 134 -1.49 0.51 -6.33
N VAL A 135 -1.77 1.39 -7.28
CA VAL A 135 -1.54 2.82 -7.16
C VAL A 135 -2.87 3.52 -6.97
N SER A 136 -2.94 4.41 -5.98
CA SER A 136 -4.04 5.35 -5.85
C SER A 136 -3.73 6.63 -6.63
N PHE A 137 -4.73 7.14 -7.33
CA PHE A 137 -4.65 8.40 -8.06
C PHE A 137 -5.92 9.21 -7.82
N LYS A 138 -5.83 10.52 -8.09
CA LYS A 138 -6.97 11.43 -8.02
C LYS A 138 -7.47 11.74 -9.42
N GLU A 139 -8.78 11.60 -9.62
CA GLU A 139 -9.48 12.08 -10.80
C GLU A 139 -10.58 13.04 -10.30
N GLY A 140 -10.31 14.34 -10.41
CA GLY A 140 -11.06 15.35 -9.66
C GLY A 140 -10.91 15.13 -8.15
N ASP A 141 -12.04 15.10 -7.44
CA ASP A 141 -12.11 14.89 -5.98
C ASP A 141 -12.21 13.41 -5.58
N VAL A 142 -12.25 12.49 -6.54
CA VAL A 142 -12.43 11.05 -6.28
C VAL A 142 -11.07 10.34 -6.29
N VAL A 143 -10.81 9.59 -5.22
CA VAL A 143 -9.64 8.69 -5.16
C VAL A 143 -9.99 7.36 -5.81
N LYS A 144 -9.27 7.03 -6.88
CA LYS A 144 -9.39 5.76 -7.60
C LYS A 144 -8.10 4.96 -7.44
N TYR A 145 -8.18 3.67 -7.79
CA TYR A 145 -7.07 2.72 -7.66
C TYR A 145 -6.93 1.95 -8.96
N PHE A 146 -5.71 1.74 -9.44
CA PHE A 146 -5.44 0.81 -10.54
C PHE A 146 -4.30 -0.13 -10.16
N LYS A 147 -4.28 -1.31 -10.78
CA LYS A 147 -3.24 -2.32 -10.56
C LYS A 147 -2.12 -2.17 -11.59
N ILE A 148 -0.90 -2.36 -11.14
CA ILE A 148 0.31 -2.55 -11.94
C ILE A 148 0.72 -4.01 -11.79
N PRO A 149 0.56 -4.85 -12.84
CA PRO A 149 1.08 -6.20 -12.84
C PRO A 149 2.58 -6.23 -13.15
N HIS A 150 3.25 -7.34 -12.81
CA HIS A 150 4.62 -7.65 -13.24
C HIS A 150 5.67 -6.61 -12.87
N VAL A 151 5.64 -6.13 -11.62
CA VAL A 151 6.72 -5.33 -11.05
C VAL A 151 8.01 -6.15 -11.12
N LYS A 152 9.03 -5.62 -11.81
CA LYS A 152 10.31 -6.31 -11.93
C LYS A 152 11.17 -6.09 -10.70
N GLU A 153 11.81 -7.15 -10.23
CA GLU A 153 12.83 -7.04 -9.19
C GLU A 153 14.19 -6.66 -9.79
N GLY A 154 14.71 -5.50 -9.39
CA GLY A 154 16.03 -5.02 -9.72
C GLY A 154 17.11 -5.67 -8.85
N LYS A 155 18.38 -5.39 -9.18
CA LYS A 155 19.50 -5.86 -8.36
C LYS A 155 19.55 -5.08 -7.04
N PRO A 156 19.81 -5.73 -5.90
CA PRO A 156 19.99 -5.04 -4.64
C PRO A 156 21.14 -4.03 -4.69
N VAL A 157 20.96 -2.87 -4.06
CA VAL A 157 21.95 -1.79 -4.00
C VAL A 157 22.44 -1.58 -2.58
N VAL A 158 23.76 -1.44 -2.42
CA VAL A 158 24.39 -1.08 -1.14
C VAL A 158 24.75 0.40 -1.20
N ASN A 159 24.16 1.21 -0.34
CA ASN A 159 24.40 2.65 -0.29
C ASN A 159 25.48 2.97 0.75
N PRO A 160 26.47 3.83 0.43
CA PRO A 160 27.45 4.28 1.40
C PRO A 160 26.79 5.18 2.45
N ARG A 161 27.27 5.10 3.69
CA ARG A 161 26.85 6.04 4.75
C ARG A 161 27.29 7.45 4.35
N LYS A 162 26.37 8.41 4.37
CA LYS A 162 26.73 9.83 4.26
C LYS A 162 27.42 10.24 5.57
N GLU A 163 28.71 10.54 5.51
CA GLU A 163 29.48 11.17 6.59
C GLU A 163 29.01 12.59 6.89
#